data_AF-A0A329LZN5-F1
#
_entry.id   AF-A0A329LZN5-F1
#
_cell.length_a   1.000
_cell.length_b   1.000
_cell.length_c   1.000
_cell.angle_alpha   90.00
_cell.angle_beta   90.00
_cell.angle_gamma   90.00
#
_symmetry.space_group_name_H-M   'P 1'
#
loop_
_entity.id
_entity.type
_entity.pdbx_description
1 polymer ?
#
loop_
_entity_poly.entity_id
_entity_poly.type
_entity_poly.pdbx_seq_one_letter_code
_entity_poly.pdbx_strand_id
1 'polypeptide(L)'
;MTAAVTLVALAANTPVALAITPPAVDPGMVPPDGPPRSDQPMRRANSCSTPITVRNPDVAQMAPGFNLLNITKAWQYSTGNGVPVAVIDTGVTPNPRLPVVPGGDYIMGEDGLSDCDAHGTIVSSIIGAAPQGILPMPRPMPATPAFPPPAAPPPVVGAPPPPVEVPPPVAPPPPPPPVTITQVLPPPPPPPQPAQPPHRRR
;
A
#
# COMPACT_ATOMS: atom_id res chain seq x y z
N MET A 1 53.56 41.76 -5.32
CA MET A 1 53.21 41.08 -4.05
C MET A 1 51.70 40.99 -3.81
N THR A 2 50.88 41.96 -4.25
CA THR A 2 49.42 41.97 -4.04
C THR A 2 48.66 40.82 -4.73
N ALA A 3 49.05 40.41 -5.94
CA ALA A 3 48.38 39.32 -6.66
C ALA A 3 48.57 37.92 -6.03
N ALA A 4 49.68 37.70 -5.32
CA ALA A 4 49.93 36.44 -4.62
C ALA A 4 49.08 36.31 -3.35
N VAL A 5 48.81 37.44 -2.68
CA VAL A 5 48.00 37.49 -1.45
C VAL A 5 46.52 37.25 -1.76
N THR A 6 46.00 37.74 -2.88
CA THR A 6 44.61 37.50 -3.29
C THR A 6 44.34 36.03 -3.66
N LEU A 7 45.31 35.33 -4.26
CA LEU A 7 45.14 33.92 -4.65
C LEU A 7 45.05 32.97 -3.44
N VAL A 8 45.79 33.27 -2.36
CA VAL A 8 45.77 32.48 -1.11
C VAL A 8 44.43 32.65 -0.36
N ALA A 9 43.85 33.86 -0.38
CA ALA A 9 42.57 34.14 0.26
C ALA A 9 41.39 33.40 -0.39
N LEU A 10 41.45 33.09 -1.71
CA LEU A 10 40.40 32.33 -2.40
C LEU A 10 40.47 30.81 -2.13
N ALA A 11 41.65 30.26 -1.83
CA ALA A 11 41.82 28.82 -1.59
C ALA A 11 41.33 28.37 -0.19
N ALA A 12 41.33 29.27 0.79
CA ALA A 12 40.96 28.98 2.18
C ALA A 12 39.45 28.79 2.43
N ASN A 13 38.60 29.14 1.47
CA ASN A 13 37.14 29.03 1.56
C ASN A 13 36.55 27.93 0.68
N THR A 14 37.33 26.89 0.37
CA THR A 14 36.80 25.72 -0.36
C THR A 14 35.86 24.93 0.58
N PRO A 15 34.56 24.82 0.27
CA PRO A 15 33.68 24.00 1.07
C PRO A 15 34.14 22.54 0.98
N VAL A 16 34.48 21.94 2.12
CA VAL A 16 34.75 20.51 2.19
C VAL A 16 33.44 19.79 1.91
N ALA A 17 33.35 19.11 0.77
CA ALA A 17 32.23 18.23 0.48
C ALA A 17 32.33 17.02 1.41
N LEU A 18 31.63 17.08 2.55
CA LEU A 18 31.46 15.91 3.41
C LEU A 18 30.49 14.95 2.73
N ALA A 19 31.01 13.79 2.30
CA ALA A 19 30.17 12.73 1.79
C ALA A 19 29.35 12.14 2.94
N ILE A 20 28.08 11.82 2.66
CA ILE A 20 27.28 10.98 3.55
C ILE A 20 27.98 9.62 3.63
N THR A 21 28.36 9.21 4.83
CA THR A 21 29.00 7.90 5.03
C THR A 21 28.04 6.78 4.66
N PRO A 22 28.53 5.68 4.05
CA PRO A 22 27.70 4.51 3.81
C PRO A 22 27.02 4.02 5.10
N PRO A 23 25.77 3.52 5.04
CA PRO A 23 25.11 2.98 6.22
C PRO A 23 25.86 1.75 6.74
N ALA A 24 25.99 1.65 8.06
CA ALA A 24 26.54 0.47 8.72
C ALA A 24 25.39 -0.42 9.23
N VAL A 25 25.52 -1.74 9.09
CA VAL A 25 24.55 -2.72 9.60
C VAL A 25 24.96 -3.13 11.01
N ASP A 26 24.03 -3.02 11.96
CA ASP A 26 24.19 -3.56 13.31
C ASP A 26 23.49 -4.94 13.41
N PRO A 27 24.23 -6.06 13.54
CA PRO A 27 23.63 -7.38 13.66
C PRO A 27 22.79 -7.58 14.93
N GLY A 28 22.97 -6.74 15.96
CA GLY A 28 22.17 -6.78 17.19
C GLY A 28 20.78 -6.17 17.04
N MET A 29 20.50 -5.48 15.92
CA MET A 29 19.27 -4.70 15.69
C MET A 29 18.30 -5.37 14.70
N VAL A 30 18.36 -6.70 14.57
CA VAL A 30 17.38 -7.44 13.76
C VAL A 30 16.00 -7.34 14.41
N PRO A 31 14.96 -6.86 13.69
CA PRO A 31 13.61 -6.79 14.24
C PRO A 31 13.07 -8.18 14.62
N PRO A 32 12.16 -8.28 15.60
CA PRO A 32 11.55 -9.55 15.97
C PRO A 32 10.68 -10.11 14.83
N ASP A 33 10.71 -11.43 14.66
CA ASP A 33 9.83 -12.18 13.76
C ASP A 33 8.45 -12.37 14.40
N GLY A 34 7.66 -11.29 14.41
CA GLY A 34 6.28 -11.29 14.89
C GLY A 34 5.27 -11.50 13.77
N PRO A 35 3.98 -11.71 14.10
CA PRO A 35 2.92 -11.78 13.09
C PRO A 35 2.96 -10.57 12.14
N PRO A 36 2.87 -10.77 10.82
CA PRO A 36 2.83 -9.68 9.84
C PRO A 36 1.71 -8.69 10.17
N ARG A 37 2.10 -7.42 10.33
CA ARG A 37 1.18 -6.31 10.60
C ARG A 37 1.88 -4.98 10.40
N SER A 38 1.09 -3.94 10.21
CA SER A 38 1.55 -2.56 10.24
C SER A 38 2.01 -2.13 11.64
N ASP A 39 2.89 -1.14 11.68
CA ASP A 39 3.35 -0.49 12.90
C ASP A 39 2.27 0.43 13.50
N GLN A 40 1.42 1.00 12.64
CA GLN A 40 0.28 1.85 12.99
C GLN A 40 -1.02 1.35 12.32
N PRO A 41 -2.20 1.63 12.88
CA PRO A 41 -3.46 1.29 12.24
C PRO A 41 -3.58 1.91 10.84
N MET A 42 -3.84 1.06 9.84
CA MET A 42 -4.00 1.47 8.45
C MET A 42 -5.49 1.53 8.07
N ARG A 43 -5.79 2.32 7.04
CA ARG A 43 -7.11 2.33 6.38
C ARG A 43 -6.93 2.41 4.88
N ARG A 44 -7.83 1.78 4.14
CA ARG A 44 -7.87 1.92 2.69
C ARG A 44 -8.39 3.31 2.30
N ALA A 45 -7.63 4.03 1.48
CA ALA A 45 -8.00 5.38 1.05
C ALA A 45 -8.73 5.40 -0.30
N ASN A 46 -8.47 4.42 -1.17
CA ASN A 46 -8.97 4.36 -2.53
C ASN A 46 -9.61 2.99 -2.82
N SER A 47 -10.41 2.90 -3.88
CA SER A 47 -10.85 1.61 -4.44
C SER A 47 -9.65 0.84 -5.01
N CYS A 48 -9.72 -0.49 -5.00
CA CYS A 48 -8.66 -1.31 -5.58
C CYS A 48 -8.55 -1.12 -7.10
N SER A 49 -7.31 -1.13 -7.58
CA SER A 49 -6.95 -1.04 -8.99
C SER A 49 -7.13 -2.38 -9.68
N THR A 50 -7.44 -2.35 -10.98
CA THR A 50 -7.46 -3.54 -11.83
C THR A 50 -6.48 -3.39 -12.99
N PRO A 51 -5.70 -4.43 -13.33
CA PRO A 51 -4.81 -4.36 -14.46
C PRO A 51 -5.62 -4.30 -15.76
N ILE A 52 -5.16 -3.48 -16.70
CA ILE A 52 -5.74 -3.35 -18.04
C ILE A 52 -4.72 -3.74 -19.10
N THR A 53 -5.20 -4.22 -20.25
CA THR A 53 -4.35 -4.42 -21.42
C THR A 53 -4.38 -3.18 -22.31
N VAL A 54 -3.36 -3.04 -23.15
CA VAL A 54 -3.47 -2.17 -24.33
C VAL A 54 -4.64 -2.62 -25.22
N ARG A 55 -5.11 -1.74 -26.12
CA ARG A 55 -6.33 -1.96 -26.92
C ARG A 55 -6.32 -3.28 -27.73
N ASN A 56 -5.18 -3.65 -28.30
CA ASN A 56 -5.02 -4.86 -29.09
C ASN A 56 -3.66 -5.51 -28.79
N PRO A 57 -3.54 -6.26 -27.67
CA PRO A 57 -2.29 -6.88 -27.29
C PRO A 57 -2.06 -8.14 -28.13
N ASP A 58 -0.91 -8.25 -28.77
CA ASP A 58 -0.47 -9.53 -29.33
C ASP A 58 0.18 -10.36 -28.23
N VAL A 59 -0.63 -11.13 -27.51
CA VAL A 59 -0.19 -12.01 -26.41
C VAL A 59 0.41 -13.33 -26.89
N ALA A 60 0.45 -13.56 -28.20
CA ALA A 60 1.16 -14.70 -28.78
C ALA A 60 2.66 -14.40 -28.99
N GLN A 61 3.06 -13.14 -28.95
CA GLN A 61 4.46 -12.72 -29.05
C GLN A 61 5.20 -12.89 -27.72
N MET A 62 6.50 -13.16 -27.81
CA MET A 62 7.36 -13.15 -26.63
C MET A 62 7.48 -11.73 -26.12
N ALA A 63 7.33 -11.53 -24.80
CA ALA A 63 7.57 -10.24 -24.19
C ALA A 63 8.99 -9.74 -24.53
N PRO A 64 9.19 -8.47 -24.93
CA PRO A 64 10.51 -7.97 -25.35
C PRO A 64 11.62 -8.18 -24.32
N GLY A 65 11.30 -8.08 -23.01
CA GLY A 65 12.26 -8.36 -21.94
C GLY A 65 12.72 -9.82 -21.90
N PHE A 66 11.83 -10.78 -22.18
CA PHE A 66 12.16 -12.20 -22.26
C PHE A 66 13.06 -12.50 -23.46
N ASN A 67 12.83 -11.81 -24.58
CA ASN A 67 13.69 -11.90 -25.76
C ASN A 67 15.07 -11.29 -25.50
N LEU A 68 15.13 -10.09 -24.91
CA LEU A 68 16.39 -9.42 -24.56
C LEU A 68 17.27 -10.27 -23.65
N LEU A 69 16.68 -10.95 -22.66
CA LEU A 69 17.38 -11.83 -21.73
C LEU A 69 17.63 -13.24 -22.29
N ASN A 70 17.14 -13.54 -23.49
CA ASN A 70 17.21 -14.85 -24.13
C ASN A 70 16.73 -15.98 -23.19
N ILE A 71 15.53 -15.80 -22.62
CA ILE A 71 15.00 -16.68 -21.57
C ILE A 71 14.87 -18.14 -22.05
N THR A 72 14.55 -18.35 -23.33
CA THR A 72 14.47 -19.68 -23.95
C THR A 72 15.78 -20.44 -23.82
N LYS A 73 16.92 -19.76 -23.99
CA LYS A 73 18.24 -20.36 -23.80
C LYS A 73 18.54 -20.57 -22.31
N ALA A 74 18.15 -19.64 -21.43
CA ALA A 74 18.33 -19.78 -19.99
C ALA A 74 17.58 -21.01 -19.42
N TRP A 75 16.35 -21.26 -19.89
CA TRP A 75 15.55 -22.43 -19.51
C TRP A 75 16.13 -23.79 -19.95
N GLN A 76 17.17 -23.79 -20.79
CA GLN A 76 17.94 -25.01 -21.05
C GLN A 76 18.85 -25.38 -19.87
N TYR A 77 19.15 -24.45 -18.97
CA TYR A 77 20.00 -24.69 -17.82
C TYR A 77 19.18 -24.86 -16.54
N SER A 78 18.17 -24.01 -16.33
CA SER A 78 17.29 -24.10 -15.16
C SER A 78 15.95 -23.41 -15.40
N THR A 79 14.91 -23.92 -14.77
CA THR A 79 13.57 -23.32 -14.70
C THR A 79 13.21 -22.89 -13.27
N GLY A 80 14.16 -22.95 -12.32
CA GLY A 80 13.96 -22.55 -10.93
C GLY A 80 13.24 -23.57 -10.05
N ASN A 81 13.10 -24.83 -10.46
CA ASN A 81 12.37 -25.82 -9.67
C ASN A 81 12.92 -25.97 -8.24
N GLY A 82 12.05 -25.82 -7.24
CA GLY A 82 12.41 -25.91 -5.83
C GLY A 82 13.15 -24.70 -5.28
N VAL A 83 13.22 -23.58 -5.99
CA VAL A 83 13.74 -22.31 -5.45
C VAL A 83 12.57 -21.46 -4.96
N PRO A 84 12.37 -21.30 -3.63
CA PRO A 84 11.34 -20.40 -3.13
C PRO A 84 11.75 -18.94 -3.34
N VAL A 85 10.80 -18.10 -3.77
CA VAL A 85 10.98 -16.66 -3.93
C VAL A 85 9.91 -15.94 -3.11
N ALA A 86 10.34 -15.14 -2.14
CA ALA A 86 9.45 -14.23 -1.42
C ALA A 86 9.27 -12.95 -2.22
N VAL A 87 8.02 -12.49 -2.38
CA VAL A 87 7.68 -11.25 -3.08
C VAL A 87 7.15 -10.26 -2.05
N ILE A 88 7.92 -9.22 -1.76
CA ILE A 88 7.54 -8.11 -0.88
C ILE A 88 6.98 -7.01 -1.77
N ASP A 89 5.66 -6.95 -1.89
CA ASP A 89 4.96 -6.08 -2.83
C ASP A 89 3.53 -5.79 -2.31
N THR A 90 2.61 -5.33 -3.17
CA THR A 90 1.23 -4.93 -2.83
C THR A 90 0.26 -6.09 -2.58
N GLY A 91 0.80 -7.29 -2.34
CA GLY A 91 0.06 -8.55 -2.31
C GLY A 91 -0.04 -9.21 -3.69
N VAL A 92 -0.59 -10.43 -3.73
CA VAL A 92 -0.69 -11.22 -4.95
C VAL A 92 -2.06 -11.85 -5.06
N THR A 93 -2.78 -11.59 -6.16
CA THR A 93 -4.03 -12.30 -6.46
C THR A 93 -3.70 -13.66 -7.11
N PRO A 94 -3.94 -14.79 -6.43
CA PRO A 94 -3.58 -16.10 -6.97
C PRO A 94 -4.46 -16.48 -8.16
N ASN A 95 -3.90 -17.23 -9.10
CA ASN A 95 -4.63 -17.76 -10.26
C ASN A 95 -4.00 -19.09 -10.73
N PRO A 96 -4.62 -19.85 -11.65
CA PRO A 96 -4.08 -21.13 -12.09
C PRO A 96 -2.68 -21.07 -12.70
N ARG A 97 -2.28 -19.92 -13.27
CA ARG A 97 -0.91 -19.72 -13.76
C ARG A 97 0.02 -19.19 -12.68
N LEU A 98 -0.48 -18.72 -11.56
CA LEU A 98 0.32 -18.18 -10.46
C LEU A 98 -0.15 -18.78 -9.13
N PRO A 99 0.12 -20.08 -8.88
CA PRO A 99 -0.07 -20.67 -7.57
C PRO A 99 0.92 -20.04 -6.59
N VAL A 100 0.43 -19.51 -5.46
CA VAL A 100 1.27 -18.82 -4.47
C VAL A 100 0.93 -19.25 -3.07
N VAL A 101 1.91 -19.14 -2.19
CA VAL A 101 1.80 -19.45 -0.77
C VAL A 101 1.59 -18.13 -0.01
N PRO A 102 0.69 -18.08 1.00
CA PRO A 102 0.51 -16.88 1.82
C PRO A 102 1.81 -16.51 2.55
N GLY A 103 2.19 -15.24 2.43
CA GLY A 103 3.40 -14.67 3.03
C GLY A 103 3.13 -13.69 4.18
N GLY A 104 1.86 -13.33 4.39
CA GLY A 104 1.44 -12.31 5.33
C GLY A 104 1.32 -10.92 4.71
N ASP A 105 0.72 -10.00 5.46
CA ASP A 105 0.46 -8.64 5.03
C ASP A 105 0.85 -7.64 6.14
N TYR A 106 1.71 -6.69 5.77
CA TYR A 106 2.21 -5.64 6.67
C TYR A 106 1.38 -4.34 6.57
N ILE A 107 0.24 -4.36 5.91
CA ILE A 107 -0.70 -3.23 5.78
C ILE A 107 -1.94 -3.49 6.64
N MET A 108 -2.75 -4.50 6.29
CA MET A 108 -4.01 -4.84 6.96
C MET A 108 -3.89 -6.03 7.93
N GLY A 109 -2.74 -6.71 7.97
CA GLY A 109 -2.53 -7.88 8.83
C GLY A 109 -3.20 -9.17 8.33
N GLU A 110 -3.45 -9.24 7.01
CA GLU A 110 -4.01 -10.41 6.32
C GLU A 110 -2.91 -11.42 5.90
N ASP A 111 -3.20 -12.27 4.91
CA ASP A 111 -2.35 -13.38 4.45
C ASP A 111 -1.44 -13.03 3.25
N GLY A 112 -1.59 -11.83 2.68
CA GLY A 112 -0.83 -11.34 1.52
C GLY A 112 -1.40 -11.79 0.16
N LEU A 113 -2.54 -12.48 0.12
CA LEU A 113 -3.15 -13.03 -1.09
C LEU A 113 -4.18 -12.11 -1.75
N SER A 114 -4.15 -10.83 -1.38
CA SER A 114 -5.00 -9.77 -1.94
C SER A 114 -4.10 -8.67 -2.50
N ASP A 115 -4.22 -8.39 -3.80
CA ASP A 115 -3.51 -7.29 -4.46
C ASP A 115 -4.50 -6.17 -4.80
N CYS A 116 -4.45 -5.06 -4.07
CA CYS A 116 -5.35 -3.92 -4.27
C CYS A 116 -4.77 -2.88 -5.24
N ASP A 117 -3.52 -3.04 -5.68
CA ASP A 117 -2.79 -2.06 -6.49
C ASP A 117 -2.48 -2.60 -7.90
N ALA A 118 -2.76 -3.88 -8.16
CA ALA A 118 -2.48 -4.57 -9.41
C ALA A 118 -0.99 -4.60 -9.78
N HIS A 119 -0.10 -4.50 -8.79
CA HIS A 119 1.34 -4.44 -8.98
C HIS A 119 2.01 -5.78 -8.60
N GLY A 120 1.83 -6.24 -7.36
CA GLY A 120 2.47 -7.47 -6.87
C GLY A 120 2.07 -8.73 -7.64
N THR A 121 0.84 -8.79 -8.14
CA THR A 121 0.41 -9.88 -9.05
C THR A 121 1.19 -9.87 -10.36
N ILE A 122 1.46 -8.69 -10.93
CA ILE A 122 2.22 -8.54 -12.17
C ILE A 122 3.69 -8.89 -11.93
N VAL A 123 4.30 -8.36 -10.87
CA VAL A 123 5.69 -8.67 -10.49
C VAL A 123 5.86 -10.18 -10.28
N SER A 124 4.97 -10.80 -9.51
CA SER A 124 4.99 -12.25 -9.27
C SER A 124 4.81 -13.05 -10.56
N SER A 125 3.99 -12.56 -11.49
CA SER A 125 3.81 -13.22 -12.78
C SER A 125 5.05 -13.19 -13.67
N ILE A 126 5.86 -12.13 -13.60
CA ILE A 126 7.14 -12.03 -14.31
C ILE A 126 8.15 -13.03 -13.73
N ILE A 127 8.15 -13.21 -12.41
CA ILE A 127 9.06 -14.10 -11.70
C ILE A 127 8.74 -15.58 -11.98
N GLY A 128 7.47 -15.97 -11.87
CA GLY A 128 7.14 -17.39 -11.73
C GLY A 128 5.78 -17.83 -12.27
N ALA A 129 5.07 -17.03 -13.08
CA ALA A 129 3.84 -17.54 -13.67
C ALA A 129 4.13 -18.71 -14.62
N ALA A 130 3.31 -19.75 -14.53
CA ALA A 130 3.31 -20.87 -15.44
C ALA A 130 3.17 -20.36 -16.90
N PRO A 131 3.96 -20.91 -17.83
CA PRO A 131 3.91 -20.52 -19.23
C PRO A 131 2.54 -20.80 -19.86
N GLN A 132 2.13 -20.00 -20.85
CA GLN A 132 0.92 -20.22 -21.67
C GLN A 132 1.25 -19.97 -23.15
N GLY A 133 0.67 -20.76 -24.06
CA GLY A 133 0.78 -20.54 -25.50
C GLY A 133 1.71 -21.51 -26.24
N ILE A 134 2.13 -21.11 -27.45
CA ILE A 134 2.79 -21.96 -28.47
C ILE A 134 4.29 -21.65 -28.61
N LEU A 135 4.77 -20.56 -28.00
CA LEU A 135 6.19 -20.20 -27.96
C LEU A 135 6.97 -21.17 -27.06
N PRO A 136 8.30 -21.33 -27.26
CA PRO A 136 9.02 -22.45 -26.67
C PRO A 136 8.80 -22.48 -25.16
N MET A 137 8.06 -23.51 -24.74
CA MET A 137 7.76 -23.74 -23.35
C MET A 137 9.06 -24.10 -22.64
N PRO A 138 9.27 -23.65 -21.39
CA PRO A 138 10.38 -24.14 -20.58
C PRO A 138 10.36 -25.67 -20.57
N ARG A 139 11.55 -26.28 -20.53
CA ARG A 139 11.63 -27.73 -20.35
C ARG A 139 10.86 -28.13 -19.08
N PRO A 140 10.26 -29.33 -19.04
CA PRO A 140 9.69 -29.85 -17.81
C PRO A 140 10.71 -29.71 -16.67
N MET A 141 10.23 -29.22 -15.53
CA MET A 141 11.05 -29.05 -14.35
C MET A 141 11.71 -30.39 -13.96
N PRO A 142 12.98 -30.39 -13.51
CA PRO A 142 13.59 -31.60 -12.95
C PRO A 142 12.68 -32.21 -11.88
N ALA A 143 12.60 -33.53 -11.78
CA ALA A 143 11.71 -34.18 -10.81
C ALA A 143 12.04 -33.82 -9.35
N THR A 144 13.31 -33.52 -9.07
CA THR A 144 13.79 -33.18 -7.72
C THR A 144 13.87 -31.66 -7.55
N PRO A 145 13.22 -31.09 -6.52
CA PRO A 145 13.37 -29.68 -6.14
C PRO A 145 14.81 -29.34 -5.71
N ALA A 146 15.28 -28.12 -6.03
CA ALA A 146 16.59 -27.64 -5.58
C ALA A 146 16.69 -27.46 -4.06
N PHE A 147 15.61 -26.99 -3.42
CA PHE A 147 15.51 -26.85 -1.97
C PHE A 147 14.20 -27.47 -1.47
N PRO A 148 14.11 -27.84 -0.18
CA PRO A 148 12.85 -28.19 0.45
C PRO A 148 11.83 -27.05 0.32
N PRO A 149 10.52 -27.35 0.22
CA PRO A 149 9.51 -26.32 0.21
C PRO A 149 9.54 -25.53 1.53
N PRO A 150 9.18 -24.23 1.52
CA PRO A 150 9.00 -23.45 2.74
C PRO A 150 8.04 -24.14 3.71
N ALA A 151 8.27 -23.94 5.02
CA ALA A 151 7.33 -24.35 6.06
C ALA A 151 6.09 -23.45 6.02
N ALA A 152 5.19 -23.72 5.08
CA ALA A 152 4.02 -22.90 4.83
C ALA A 152 2.86 -23.75 4.27
N PRO A 153 1.62 -23.23 4.26
CA PRO A 153 0.50 -23.89 3.61
C PRO A 153 0.79 -24.19 2.13
N PRO A 154 0.09 -25.16 1.52
CA PRO A 154 0.25 -25.44 0.10
C PRO A 154 -0.10 -24.20 -0.74
N PRO A 155 0.50 -24.05 -1.93
CA PRO A 155 0.15 -22.97 -2.84
C PRO A 155 -1.34 -22.99 -3.19
N VAL A 156 -1.96 -21.83 -3.20
CA VAL A 156 -3.34 -21.63 -3.62
C VAL A 156 -3.40 -21.01 -5.00
N VAL A 157 -4.45 -21.33 -5.75
CA VAL A 157 -4.69 -20.85 -7.13
C VAL A 157 -5.87 -19.89 -7.23
N GLY A 158 -6.42 -19.50 -6.08
CA GLY A 158 -7.45 -18.47 -5.95
C GLY A 158 -7.57 -18.04 -4.50
N ALA A 159 -8.03 -16.82 -4.30
CA ALA A 159 -8.36 -16.27 -2.99
C ALA A 159 -9.66 -15.45 -3.11
N PRO A 160 -10.41 -15.26 -2.01
CA PRO A 160 -11.52 -14.32 -1.99
C PRO A 160 -11.05 -12.93 -2.45
N PRO A 161 -11.89 -12.16 -3.17
CA PRO A 161 -11.54 -10.78 -3.49
C PRO A 161 -11.36 -9.98 -2.20
N PRO A 162 -10.51 -8.93 -2.21
CA PRO A 162 -10.35 -8.05 -1.07
C PRO A 162 -11.71 -7.61 -0.54
N PRO A 163 -11.92 -7.59 0.79
CA PRO A 163 -13.14 -7.05 1.38
C PRO A 163 -13.40 -5.66 0.81
N VAL A 164 -14.62 -5.40 0.34
CA VAL A 164 -15.04 -4.05 -0.07
C VAL A 164 -15.25 -3.26 1.20
N GLU A 165 -14.28 -2.43 1.57
CA GLU A 165 -14.46 -1.52 2.68
C GLU A 165 -15.36 -0.38 2.21
N VAL A 166 -16.60 -0.35 2.72
CA VAL A 166 -17.52 0.77 2.53
C VAL A 166 -16.83 1.99 3.16
N PRO A 167 -16.62 3.11 2.43
CA PRO A 167 -16.03 4.29 3.02
C PRO A 167 -16.81 4.70 4.27
N PRO A 168 -16.15 5.01 5.40
CA PRO A 168 -16.85 5.56 6.54
C PRO A 168 -17.63 6.81 6.10
N PRO A 169 -18.87 7.01 6.56
CA PRO A 169 -19.67 8.16 6.15
C PRO A 169 -18.88 9.45 6.39
N VAL A 170 -18.93 10.36 5.41
CA VAL A 170 -18.28 11.67 5.51
C VAL A 170 -18.69 12.31 6.83
N ALA A 171 -17.70 12.71 7.64
CA ALA A 171 -17.96 13.35 8.91
C ALA A 171 -18.89 14.57 8.67
N PRO A 172 -19.96 14.74 9.48
CA PRO A 172 -20.84 15.89 9.31
C PRO A 172 -20.04 17.19 9.42
N PRO A 173 -20.38 18.24 8.64
CA PRO A 173 -19.72 19.52 8.73
C PRO A 173 -19.78 20.04 10.18
N PRO A 174 -18.77 20.81 10.64
CA PRO A 174 -18.79 21.38 11.97
C PRO A 174 -20.06 22.21 12.16
N PRO A 175 -20.66 22.18 13.37
CA PRO A 175 -21.87 22.96 13.64
C PRO A 175 -21.58 24.46 13.41
N PRO A 176 -22.56 25.22 12.90
CA PRO A 176 -22.40 26.66 12.73
C PRO A 176 -22.07 27.31 14.10
N PRO A 177 -21.26 28.38 14.12
CA PRO A 177 -20.96 29.08 15.37
C PRO A 177 -22.27 29.55 16.03
N PRO A 178 -22.39 29.43 17.37
CA PRO A 178 -23.60 29.83 18.06
C PRO A 178 -23.86 31.33 17.87
N VAL A 179 -25.10 31.67 17.50
CA VAL A 179 -25.58 33.05 17.44
C VAL A 179 -26.26 33.42 18.75
N THR A 180 -25.74 34.43 19.43
CA THR A 180 -26.39 34.97 20.64
C THR A 180 -27.49 35.94 20.21
N ILE A 181 -28.76 35.57 20.47
CA ILE A 181 -29.90 36.46 20.24
C ILE A 181 -30.22 37.18 21.56
N THR A 182 -29.97 38.47 21.62
CA THR A 182 -30.42 39.31 22.74
C THR A 182 -31.90 39.62 22.57
N GLN A 183 -32.75 38.93 23.33
CA GLN A 183 -34.18 39.24 23.38
C GLN A 183 -34.44 40.29 24.46
N VAL A 184 -34.93 41.47 24.05
CA VAL A 184 -35.46 42.46 24.99
C VAL A 184 -36.92 42.12 25.27
N LEU A 185 -37.22 41.65 26.47
CA LEU A 185 -38.59 41.40 26.90
C LEU A 185 -39.27 42.72 27.28
N PRO A 186 -40.54 42.95 26.87
CA PRO A 186 -41.29 44.12 27.32
C PRO A 186 -41.56 44.06 28.82
N PRO A 187 -41.63 45.22 29.51
CA PRO A 187 -41.85 45.26 30.95
C PRO A 187 -43.23 44.70 31.33
N PRO A 188 -43.35 44.07 32.52
CA PRO A 188 -44.61 43.49 32.97
C PRO A 188 -45.68 44.57 33.21
N PRO A 189 -46.97 44.24 33.02
CA PRO A 189 -48.05 45.19 33.21
C PRO A 189 -48.18 45.60 34.69
N PRO A 190 -48.65 46.84 34.96
CA PRO A 190 -48.80 47.34 36.32
C PRO A 190 -49.88 46.55 37.10
N PRO A 191 -49.74 46.46 38.43
CA PRO A 191 -50.64 45.67 39.27
C PRO A 191 -52.08 46.21 39.26
N PRO A 192 -53.09 45.33 39.45
CA PRO A 192 -54.49 45.74 39.45
C PRO A 192 -54.81 46.68 40.61
N GLN A 193 -55.64 47.70 40.35
CA GLN A 193 -56.10 48.61 41.40
C GLN A 193 -57.08 47.88 42.36
N PRO A 194 -57.04 48.19 43.67
CA PRO A 194 -57.94 47.56 44.65
C PRO A 194 -59.42 47.84 44.33
N ALA A 195 -60.25 46.80 44.43
CA ALA A 195 -61.68 46.89 44.21
C ALA A 195 -62.36 47.82 45.24
N GLN A 196 -63.18 48.77 44.77
CA GLN A 196 -63.96 49.62 45.64
C GLN A 196 -65.07 48.83 46.35
N PRO A 197 -65.32 49.06 47.65
CA PRO A 197 -66.34 48.34 48.39
C PRO A 197 -67.76 48.73 47.95
N PRO A 198 -68.73 47.80 47.98
CA PRO A 198 -70.06 48.02 47.43
C PRO A 198 -70.85 49.03 48.26
N HIS A 199 -71.48 49.99 47.56
CA HIS A 199 -72.39 50.96 48.15
C HIS A 199 -73.59 50.27 48.82
N ARG A 200 -73.75 50.47 50.15
CA ARG A 200 -74.99 50.13 50.86
C ARG A 200 -76.11 51.06 50.41
N ARG A 201 -77.12 50.50 49.73
CA ARG A 201 -78.41 51.15 49.51
C ARG A 201 -79.16 51.26 50.85
N ARG A 202 -79.65 52.46 51.16
CA ARG A 202 -80.79 52.71 52.06
C ARG A 202 -81.88 53.35 51.24
#